data_AF-A0AAV1KHU4-F1
#
_entry.id   AF-A0AAV1KHU4-F1
#
_cell.length_a   1.000
_cell.length_b   1.000
_cell.length_c   1.000
_cell.angle_alpha   90.00
_cell.angle_beta   90.00
_cell.angle_gamma   90.00
#
_symmetry.space_group_name_H-M   'P 1'
#
loop_
_entity.id
_entity.type
_entity.pdbx_description
1 polymer ?
#
loop_
_entity_poly.entity_id
_entity_poly.type
_entity_poly.pdbx_seq_one_letter_code
_entity_poly.pdbx_strand_id
1 'polypeptide(L)'
;MSNCNACKKNVKTIESIVCTQKTCNKLYHYLCVGLKADNLKKNVSWKCPSCEAKQPKGNNSDTPVRVMQCSDDEDGAENRDDYVMTRRRHPRSPDCLNLFDSEFANKMRKDILDIIRNEVPSIIKDLICKEFQAIRDNISELEKLIKYIGGQVR
;
A
#
# COMPACT_ATOMS: atom_id res chain seq x y z
N MET A 1 -9.05 19.35 12.13
CA MET A 1 -8.16 18.26 11.69
C MET A 1 -8.78 17.61 10.47
N SER A 2 -8.04 17.51 9.36
CA SER A 2 -8.55 16.96 8.11
C SER A 2 -8.19 15.47 7.99
N ASN A 3 -9.16 14.64 7.60
CA ASN A 3 -8.97 13.18 7.47
C ASN A 3 -8.79 12.78 6.00
N CYS A 4 -7.96 11.76 5.78
CA CYS A 4 -7.71 11.19 4.46
C CYS A 4 -8.96 10.47 3.96
N ASN A 5 -9.37 10.76 2.73
CA ASN A 5 -10.57 10.14 2.19
C ASN A 5 -10.42 8.67 1.81
N ALA A 6 -9.20 8.14 1.72
CA ALA A 6 -8.92 6.73 1.51
C ALA A 6 -8.88 5.96 2.85
N CYS A 7 -7.95 6.26 3.74
CA CYS A 7 -7.74 5.47 4.96
C CYS A 7 -8.47 6.00 6.20
N LYS A 8 -9.18 7.14 6.10
CA LYS A 8 -9.94 7.81 7.18
C LYS A 8 -9.11 8.26 8.40
N LYS A 9 -7.78 8.14 8.34
CA LYS A 9 -6.86 8.62 9.38
C LYS A 9 -6.56 10.11 9.19
N ASN A 10 -6.11 10.74 10.27
CA ASN A 10 -5.68 12.15 10.27
C ASN A 10 -4.51 12.37 9.30
N VAL A 11 -4.50 13.50 8.61
CA VAL A 11 -3.46 13.85 7.64
C VAL A 11 -2.59 15.00 8.14
N LYS A 12 -1.28 14.75 8.17
CA LYS A 12 -0.27 15.79 8.36
C LYS A 12 -0.16 16.63 7.09
N THR A 13 -0.12 17.95 7.21
CA THR A 13 -0.11 18.90 6.07
C THR A 13 0.99 18.63 5.05
N ILE A 14 2.13 18.12 5.49
CA ILE A 14 3.33 17.87 4.66
C ILE A 14 3.12 16.69 3.69
N GLU A 15 2.32 15.70 4.07
CA GLU A 15 2.16 14.42 3.35
C GLU A 15 0.79 14.29 2.67
N SER A 16 0.23 15.41 2.21
CA SER A 16 -1.15 15.49 1.75
C SER A 16 -1.31 16.06 0.34
N ILE A 17 -2.24 15.49 -0.42
CA ILE A 17 -2.67 16.03 -1.71
C ILE A 17 -4.17 16.30 -1.71
N VAL A 18 -4.56 17.39 -2.38
CA VAL A 18 -5.96 17.77 -2.61
C VAL A 18 -6.27 17.60 -4.09
N CYS A 19 -7.46 17.09 -4.37
CA CYS A 19 -7.95 16.96 -5.75
C CYS A 19 -8.00 18.33 -6.43
N THR A 20 -7.53 18.43 -7.67
CA THR A 20 -7.53 19.70 -8.44
C THR A 20 -8.87 19.99 -9.13
N GLN A 21 -9.81 19.04 -9.11
CA GLN A 21 -11.14 19.25 -9.66
C GLN A 21 -11.88 20.30 -8.83
N LYS A 22 -12.35 21.39 -9.47
CA LYS A 22 -12.98 22.56 -8.81
C LYS A 22 -14.12 22.23 -7.83
N THR A 23 -14.85 21.14 -8.06
CA THR A 23 -15.99 20.70 -7.23
C THR A 23 -15.60 19.64 -6.19
N CYS A 24 -14.32 19.32 -6.06
CA CYS A 24 -13.82 18.26 -5.19
C CYS A 24 -12.70 18.76 -4.28
N ASN A 25 -13.01 18.91 -3.00
CA ASN A 25 -12.03 19.31 -1.98
C ASN A 25 -11.55 18.11 -1.14
N LYS A 26 -11.53 16.91 -1.76
CA LYS A 26 -11.12 15.69 -1.06
C LYS A 26 -9.61 15.67 -0.87
N LEU A 27 -9.18 15.37 0.36
CA LEU A 27 -7.79 15.31 0.79
C LEU A 27 -7.36 13.87 1.03
N TYR A 28 -6.12 13.54 0.66
CA TYR A 28 -5.54 12.20 0.76
C TYR A 28 -4.08 12.25 1.22
N HIS A 29 -3.61 11.20 1.89
CA HIS A 29 -2.16 10.96 2.04
C HIS A 29 -1.56 10.60 0.69
N TYR A 30 -0.32 11.03 0.41
CA TYR A 30 0.37 10.62 -0.83
C TYR A 30 0.45 9.11 -0.99
N LEU A 31 0.80 8.40 0.09
CA LEU A 31 0.92 6.94 0.09
C LEU A 31 -0.41 6.25 -0.21
N CYS A 32 -1.53 6.80 0.23
CA CYS A 32 -2.85 6.23 -0.02
C CYS A 32 -3.27 6.32 -1.49
N VAL A 33 -2.63 7.17 -2.29
CA VAL A 33 -2.91 7.35 -3.72
C VAL A 33 -1.71 7.02 -4.59
N GLY A 34 -0.70 6.31 -4.04
CA GLY A 34 0.48 5.84 -4.78
C GLY A 34 1.42 6.95 -5.25
N LEU A 35 1.37 8.15 -4.64
CA LEU A 35 2.27 9.24 -4.97
C LEU A 35 3.52 9.21 -4.09
N LYS A 36 4.68 9.45 -4.71
CA LYS A 36 5.96 9.70 -4.03
C LYS A 36 6.20 11.20 -3.92
N ALA A 37 6.97 11.63 -2.93
CA ALA A 37 7.29 13.04 -2.66
C ALA A 37 7.88 13.77 -3.89
N ASP A 38 8.61 13.06 -4.76
CA ASP A 38 9.22 13.63 -5.96
C ASP A 38 8.21 14.00 -7.06
N ASN A 39 7.01 13.42 -7.03
CA ASN A 39 5.98 13.65 -8.05
C ASN A 39 5.17 14.95 -7.81
N LEU A 40 5.38 15.63 -6.69
CA LEU A 40 4.62 16.84 -6.32
C LEU A 40 4.85 18.02 -7.25
N LYS A 41 6.09 18.24 -7.69
CA LYS A 41 6.41 19.38 -8.58
C LYS A 41 5.79 19.24 -9.98
N LYS A 42 5.36 18.03 -10.36
CA LYS A 42 4.83 17.74 -11.71
C LYS A 42 3.31 17.61 -11.76
N ASN A 43 2.64 17.42 -10.63
CA ASN A 43 1.23 17.01 -10.59
C ASN A 43 0.26 18.17 -10.36
N VAL A 44 0.38 19.24 -11.16
CA VAL A 44 -0.53 20.39 -11.13
C VAL A 44 -1.98 20.03 -11.49
N SER A 45 -2.19 18.88 -12.15
CA SER A 45 -3.49 18.42 -12.66
C SER A 45 -4.01 17.15 -11.98
N TRP A 46 -3.50 16.77 -10.80
CA TRP A 46 -3.90 15.52 -10.15
C TRP A 46 -5.39 15.52 -9.77
N LYS A 47 -6.13 14.51 -10.24
CA LYS A 47 -7.52 14.27 -9.85
C LYS A 47 -7.58 13.06 -8.93
N CYS A 48 -8.45 13.10 -7.92
CA CYS A 48 -8.64 11.94 -7.05
C CYS A 48 -9.32 10.79 -7.81
N PRO A 49 -9.17 9.53 -7.35
CA PRO A 49 -9.76 8.36 -8.02
C PRO A 49 -11.28 8.46 -8.20
N SER A 50 -11.99 9.11 -7.26
CA SER A 50 -13.44 9.33 -7.37
C SER A 50 -13.83 10.30 -8.50
N CYS A 51 -12.99 11.29 -8.80
CA CYS A 51 -13.24 12.27 -9.87
C CYS A 51 -12.84 11.69 -11.23
N GLU A 52 -11.75 10.95 -11.27
CA GLU A 52 -11.26 10.28 -12.47
C GLU A 52 -12.27 9.22 -12.96
N ALA A 53 -12.85 8.43 -12.05
CA ALA A 53 -13.88 7.45 -12.39
C ALA A 53 -15.17 8.06 -12.97
N LYS A 54 -15.42 9.36 -12.75
CA LYS A 54 -16.58 10.08 -13.28
C LYS A 54 -16.31 10.73 -14.64
N GLN A 55 -15.06 10.74 -15.11
CA GLN A 55 -14.77 11.26 -16.44
C GLN A 55 -15.36 10.30 -17.49
N PRO A 56 -15.97 10.83 -18.56
CA PRO A 56 -16.39 10.00 -19.68
C PRO A 56 -15.15 9.25 -20.19
N LYS A 57 -15.26 7.91 -20.26
CA LYS A 57 -14.27 7.11 -20.98
C LYS A 57 -14.32 7.54 -22.44
N GLY A 58 -13.16 7.67 -23.08
CA GLY A 58 -13.02 8.19 -24.44
C GLY A 58 -13.80 7.38 -25.49
N ASN A 59 -13.61 7.75 -26.75
CA ASN A 59 -14.28 7.10 -27.87
C ASN A 59 -13.95 5.59 -27.89
N ASN A 60 -14.96 4.74 -27.72
CA ASN A 60 -14.84 3.28 -27.77
C ASN A 60 -15.08 2.74 -29.19
N SER A 61 -14.93 3.58 -30.23
CA SER A 61 -15.16 3.19 -31.64
C SER A 61 -14.25 2.06 -32.12
N ASP A 62 -13.06 1.89 -31.52
CA ASP A 62 -12.07 0.87 -31.92
C ASP A 62 -12.15 -0.42 -31.09
N THR A 63 -13.10 -0.52 -30.14
CA THR A 63 -13.34 -1.81 -29.47
C THR A 63 -14.23 -2.66 -30.36
N PRO A 64 -13.76 -3.81 -30.90
CA PRO A 64 -14.58 -4.66 -31.74
C PRO A 64 -15.79 -5.14 -30.94
N VAL A 65 -16.97 -4.64 -31.31
CA VAL A 65 -18.24 -5.08 -30.73
C VAL A 65 -18.52 -6.45 -31.32
N ARG A 66 -18.55 -7.48 -30.47
CA ARG A 66 -19.01 -8.81 -30.87
C ARG A 66 -20.49 -8.68 -31.23
N VAL A 67 -20.79 -8.60 -32.53
CA VAL A 67 -22.14 -8.65 -33.07
C VAL A 67 -22.76 -9.98 -32.63
N MET A 68 -23.64 -9.95 -31.63
CA MET A 68 -24.61 -11.02 -31.48
C MET A 68 -25.62 -10.81 -32.61
N GLN A 69 -25.69 -11.77 -33.52
CA GLN A 69 -26.78 -11.89 -34.47
C GLN A 69 -28.05 -12.09 -33.64
N CYS A 70 -28.82 -11.02 -33.44
CA CYS A 70 -30.21 -11.14 -33.07
C CYS A 70 -30.92 -11.59 -34.34
N SER A 71 -31.41 -12.83 -34.34
CA SER A 71 -32.36 -13.32 -35.32
C SER A 71 -33.58 -12.41 -35.31
N ASP A 72 -33.96 -11.98 -36.51
CA ASP A 72 -35.13 -11.18 -36.81
C ASP A 72 -36.40 -11.88 -36.32
N ASP A 73 -37.20 -11.17 -35.53
CA ASP A 73 -38.65 -11.35 -35.48
C ASP A 73 -39.26 -9.95 -35.49
N GLU A 74 -39.96 -9.65 -36.59
CA GLU A 74 -40.69 -8.42 -36.85
C GLU A 74 -41.93 -8.35 -35.94
N ASP A 75 -42.12 -7.23 -35.21
CA ASP A 75 -43.44 -6.60 -35.14
C ASP A 75 -43.39 -5.15 -34.56
N GLY A 76 -43.90 -4.22 -35.36
CA GLY A 76 -44.86 -3.18 -34.92
C GLY A 76 -44.48 -2.07 -33.91
N ALA A 77 -44.19 -0.89 -34.47
CA ALA A 77 -44.77 0.43 -34.12
C ALA A 77 -44.38 1.20 -32.82
N GLU A 78 -43.69 2.32 -33.07
CA GLU A 78 -43.85 3.68 -32.50
C GLU A 78 -43.94 3.88 -30.98
N ASN A 79 -42.83 4.33 -30.38
CA ASN A 79 -42.85 5.50 -29.50
C ASN A 79 -41.49 6.19 -29.37
N ARG A 80 -41.53 7.51 -29.25
CA ARG A 80 -40.40 8.43 -29.16
C ARG A 80 -39.72 8.38 -27.79
N ASP A 81 -38.44 8.72 -27.79
CA ASP A 81 -37.67 9.29 -26.68
C ASP A 81 -37.66 8.53 -25.34
N ASP A 82 -36.82 7.49 -25.24
CA ASP A 82 -35.97 7.28 -24.05
C ASP A 82 -34.85 6.26 -24.33
N TYR A 83 -33.65 6.71 -24.70
CA TYR A 83 -32.48 5.83 -24.80
C TYR A 83 -31.85 5.61 -23.41
N VAL A 84 -32.61 5.03 -22.47
CA VAL A 84 -32.05 4.43 -21.26
C VAL A 84 -31.82 2.94 -21.50
N MET A 85 -30.63 2.62 -22.00
CA MET A 85 -30.12 1.24 -21.99
C MET A 85 -29.90 0.81 -20.52
N THR A 86 -30.92 0.23 -19.90
CA THR A 86 -30.75 -0.49 -18.63
C THR A 86 -29.87 -1.72 -18.89
N ARG A 87 -28.57 -1.62 -18.61
CA ARG A 87 -27.69 -2.80 -18.60
C ARG A 87 -28.28 -3.83 -17.63
N ARG A 88 -28.73 -4.98 -18.16
CA ARG A 88 -28.99 -6.17 -17.33
C ARG A 88 -27.73 -6.43 -16.51
N ARG A 89 -27.85 -6.35 -15.18
CA ARG A 89 -26.77 -6.72 -14.27
C ARG A 89 -26.55 -8.22 -14.44
N HIS A 90 -25.57 -8.60 -15.24
CA HIS A 90 -25.04 -9.95 -15.19
C HIS A 90 -24.56 -10.17 -13.74
N PRO A 91 -24.97 -11.26 -13.05
CA PRO A 91 -24.38 -11.60 -11.77
C PRO A 91 -22.87 -11.68 -11.99
N ARG A 92 -22.12 -10.86 -11.24
CA ARG A 92 -20.66 -10.86 -11.26
C ARG A 92 -20.23 -12.25 -10.82
N SER A 93 -19.56 -13.00 -11.70
CA SER A 93 -18.84 -14.20 -11.30
C SER A 93 -17.81 -13.80 -10.24
N PRO A 94 -17.68 -14.51 -9.11
CA PRO A 94 -16.77 -14.12 -8.02
C PRO A 94 -15.27 -14.21 -8.34
N ASP A 95 -14.88 -14.80 -9.47
CA ASP A 95 -13.55 -15.42 -9.55
C ASP A 95 -12.44 -14.63 -10.28
N CYS A 96 -12.63 -13.35 -10.59
CA CYS A 96 -11.60 -12.59 -11.34
C CYS A 96 -10.56 -11.87 -10.45
N LEU A 97 -10.58 -12.03 -9.12
CA LEU A 97 -9.74 -11.23 -8.20
C LEU A 97 -8.49 -11.93 -7.65
N ASN A 98 -8.21 -13.19 -8.01
CA ASN A 98 -7.17 -13.98 -7.31
C ASN A 98 -6.10 -14.63 -8.22
N LEU A 99 -5.83 -14.10 -9.41
CA LEU A 99 -4.87 -14.74 -10.34
C LEU A 99 -3.46 -14.17 -10.33
N PHE A 100 -3.21 -13.09 -9.59
CA PHE A 100 -1.86 -12.62 -9.30
C PHE A 100 -1.73 -12.44 -7.79
N ASP A 101 -0.70 -13.07 -7.22
CA ASP A 101 -0.06 -12.73 -5.94
C ASP A 101 -0.35 -13.59 -4.68
N SER A 102 -0.53 -14.91 -4.82
CA SER A 102 -0.34 -15.83 -3.68
C SER A 102 1.06 -16.44 -3.67
N GLU A 103 1.58 -16.86 -4.82
CA GLU A 103 2.85 -17.58 -4.92
C GLU A 103 4.07 -16.68 -4.69
N PHE A 104 4.09 -15.48 -5.29
CA PHE A 104 5.15 -14.50 -5.07
C PHE A 104 5.16 -14.01 -3.62
N ALA A 105 4.00 -13.67 -3.07
CA ALA A 105 3.84 -13.33 -1.66
C ALA A 105 4.30 -14.47 -0.72
N ASN A 106 4.01 -15.73 -1.05
CA ASN A 106 4.46 -16.88 -0.27
C ASN A 106 5.98 -17.07 -0.34
N LYS A 107 6.58 -16.87 -1.51
CA LYS A 107 8.04 -16.91 -1.68
C LYS A 107 8.71 -15.82 -0.84
N MET A 108 8.22 -14.57 -0.91
CA MET A 108 8.76 -13.47 -0.13
C MET A 108 8.63 -13.71 1.38
N ARG A 109 7.48 -14.24 1.84
CA ARG A 109 7.32 -14.62 3.26
C ARG A 109 8.33 -15.69 3.68
N LYS A 110 8.59 -16.68 2.82
CA LYS A 110 9.57 -17.74 3.10
C LYS A 110 10.98 -17.18 3.20
N ASP A 111 11.38 -16.34 2.26
CA ASP A 111 12.69 -15.69 2.24
C ASP A 111 12.90 -14.83 3.52
N ILE A 112 11.88 -14.09 3.96
CA ILE A 112 11.92 -13.32 5.23
C ILE A 112 12.06 -14.24 6.45
N LEU A 113 11.30 -15.35 6.49
CA LEU A 113 11.36 -16.28 7.62
C LEU A 113 12.72 -16.98 7.72
N ASP A 114 13.36 -17.26 6.60
CA ASP A 114 14.68 -17.89 6.58
C ASP A 114 15.77 -16.92 7.09
N ILE A 115 15.69 -15.63 6.75
CA ILE A 115 16.56 -14.58 7.33
C ILE A 115 16.36 -14.50 8.85
N ILE A 116 15.11 -14.46 9.31
CA ILE A 116 14.81 -14.39 10.76
C ILE A 116 15.33 -15.63 11.49
N ARG A 117 15.26 -16.81 10.89
CA ARG A 117 15.73 -18.04 11.52
C ARG A 117 17.24 -18.17 11.56
N ASN A 118 17.94 -17.67 10.54
CA ASN A 118 19.37 -17.94 10.38
C ASN A 118 20.24 -16.77 10.84
N GLU A 119 19.85 -15.53 10.54
CA GLU A 119 20.71 -14.36 10.76
C GLU A 119 20.45 -13.69 12.11
N VAL A 120 19.18 -13.54 12.50
CA VAL A 120 18.80 -12.86 13.74
C VAL A 120 19.37 -13.55 14.99
N PRO A 121 19.36 -14.90 15.12
CA PRO A 121 19.95 -15.55 16.29
C PRO A 121 21.46 -15.33 16.39
N SER A 122 22.17 -15.26 15.26
CA SER A 122 23.61 -14.97 15.25
C SER A 122 23.87 -13.56 15.76
N ILE A 123 23.11 -12.57 15.29
CA ILE A 123 23.23 -11.17 15.72
C ILE A 123 22.95 -11.06 17.23
N ILE A 124 21.88 -11.68 17.72
CA ILE A 124 21.53 -11.66 19.14
C ILE A 124 22.63 -12.33 19.97
N LYS A 125 23.15 -13.48 19.53
CA LYS A 125 24.24 -14.18 20.20
C LYS A 125 25.49 -13.31 20.29
N ASP A 126 25.86 -12.63 19.22
CA ASP A 126 27.02 -11.74 19.18
C ASP A 126 26.85 -10.55 20.14
N LEU A 127 25.67 -9.94 20.17
CA LEU A 127 25.36 -8.85 21.10
C LEU A 127 25.45 -9.32 22.56
N ILE A 128 24.82 -10.45 22.87
CA ILE A 128 24.88 -11.05 24.21
C ILE A 128 26.33 -11.33 24.59
N CYS A 129 27.10 -11.98 23.72
CA CYS A 129 28.51 -12.29 24.00
C CYS A 129 29.35 -11.02 24.24
N LYS A 130 29.13 -9.95 23.46
CA LYS A 130 29.83 -8.67 23.66
C LYS A 130 29.49 -8.02 25.00
N GLU A 131 28.21 -7.94 25.35
CA GLU A 131 27.77 -7.34 26.61
C GLU A 131 28.25 -8.15 27.82
N PHE A 132 28.15 -9.49 27.77
CA PHE A 132 28.67 -10.33 28.84
C PHE A 132 30.19 -10.25 28.99
N GLN A 133 30.93 -10.10 27.88
CA GLN A 133 32.37 -9.90 27.93
C GLN A 133 32.72 -8.55 28.58
N ALA A 134 32.03 -7.47 28.20
CA ALA A 134 32.21 -6.16 28.83
C ALA A 134 31.93 -6.20 30.34
N ILE A 135 30.87 -6.89 30.77
CA ILE A 135 30.58 -7.09 32.20
C ILE A 135 31.71 -7.85 32.89
N ARG A 136 32.21 -8.94 32.27
CA ARG A 136 33.32 -9.73 32.83
C ARG A 136 34.60 -8.89 32.97
N ASP A 137 34.90 -8.05 31.99
CA ASP A 137 36.09 -7.19 32.00
C ASP A 137 35.98 -6.14 33.13
N ASN A 138 34.81 -5.52 33.27
CA ASN A 138 34.53 -4.57 34.36
C ASN A 138 34.65 -5.22 35.74
N ILE A 139 34.13 -6.45 35.92
CA ILE A 139 34.28 -7.19 37.18
C ILE A 139 35.76 -7.49 37.45
N SER A 140 36.51 -7.90 36.43
CA SER A 140 37.95 -8.17 36.56
C SER A 140 38.75 -6.94 36.93
N GLU A 141 38.36 -5.76 36.44
CA GLU A 141 38.95 -4.48 36.82
C GLU A 141 38.62 -4.11 38.27
N LEU A 142 37.36 -4.26 38.69
CA LEU A 142 36.95 -4.05 40.08
C LEU A 142 37.73 -4.96 41.04
N GLU A 143 37.91 -6.24 40.71
CA GLU A 143 38.71 -7.16 41.51
C GLU A 143 40.18 -6.71 41.67
N LYS A 144 40.78 -6.15 40.61
CA LYS A 144 42.14 -5.58 40.66
C LYS A 144 42.20 -4.39 41.60
N LEU A 145 41.23 -3.48 41.52
CA LEU A 145 41.16 -2.30 42.39
C LEU A 145 40.96 -2.69 43.86
N ILE A 146 40.11 -3.67 44.15
CA ILE A 146 39.90 -4.19 45.52
C ILE A 146 41.20 -4.79 46.06
N LYS A 147 41.92 -5.61 45.27
CA LYS A 147 43.21 -6.18 45.68
C LYS A 147 44.25 -5.10 45.94
N TYR A 148 44.28 -4.06 45.11
CA TYR A 148 45.19 -2.93 45.29
C TYR A 148 44.92 -2.19 46.61
N ILE A 149 43.66 -1.85 46.89
CA ILE A 149 43.28 -1.20 48.15
C ILE A 149 43.56 -2.10 49.35
N GLY A 150 43.18 -3.38 49.30
CA GLY A 150 43.43 -4.33 50.38
C GLY A 150 44.93 -4.60 50.64
N GLY A 151 45.77 -4.43 49.62
CA GLY A 151 47.23 -4.53 49.73
C GLY A 151 47.90 -3.29 50.33
N GLN A 152 47.24 -2.13 50.34
CA GLN A 152 47.76 -0.89 50.95
C GLN A 152 47.40 -0.74 52.45
N VAL A 153 46.57 -1.63 53.01
CA VAL A 153 46.12 -1.58 54.42
C VAL A 153 46.97 -2.49 55.34
N ARG A 154 48.25 -2.73 55.01
CA ARG A 154 49.21 -3.41 55.90
C ARG A 154 50.47 -2.60 56.08
#